data_AF-A0A161J4C9-F1
#
_entry.id   AF-A0A161J4C9-F1
#
_cell.length_a   1.000
_cell.length_b   1.000
_cell.length_c   1.000
_cell.angle_alpha   90.00
_cell.angle_beta   90.00
_cell.angle_gamma   90.00
#
_symmetry.space_group_name_H-M   'P 1'
#
loop_
_entity.id
_entity.type
_entity.pdbx_description
1 polymer ?
#
loop_
_entity_poly.entity_id
_entity_poly.type
_entity_poly.pdbx_seq_one_letter_code
_entity_poly.pdbx_strand_id
1 'polypeptide(L)' 'MNACEIIGSTGHASLDNATCRLIERRARFDPATSTSGETVVGTYTGTVTWQIPD' A
#
# COMPACT_ATOMS: atom_id res chain seq x y z
N MET A 1 -5.78 6.23 12.81
CA MET A 1 -5.59 6.46 11.37
C MET A 1 -4.71 5.35 10.86
N ASN A 2 -5.21 4.48 9.97
CA ASN A 2 -4.37 3.47 9.32
C ASN A 2 -3.64 4.15 8.16
N ALA A 3 -2.37 3.81 7.93
CA ALA A 3 -1.57 4.36 6.83
C ALA A 3 -1.92 3.74 5.46
N CYS A 4 -2.88 2.81 5.43
CA CYS A 4 -3.33 2.10 4.26
C CYS A 4 -4.85 2.15 4.13
N GLU A 5 -5.32 2.39 2.90
CA GLU A 5 -6.73 2.42 2.53
C GLU A 5 -6.95 1.51 1.30
N ILE A 6 -7.96 0.64 1.38
CA ILE A 6 -8.38 -0.21 0.26
C ILE A 6 -9.36 0.58 -0.59
N ILE A 7 -8.92 0.98 -1.79
CA ILE A 7 -9.75 1.67 -2.79
C ILE A 7 -10.30 0.72 -3.86
N GLY A 8 -9.83 -0.53 -3.90
CA GLY A 8 -10.31 -1.60 -4.78
C GLY A 8 -10.31 -2.93 -4.03
N SER A 9 -11.50 -3.42 -3.68
CA SER A 9 -11.67 -4.64 -2.87
C SER A 9 -11.59 -5.90 -3.71
N THR A 10 -11.07 -6.97 -3.11
CA THR A 10 -11.12 -8.34 -3.66
C THR A 10 -12.48 -9.01 -3.50
N GLY A 11 -13.42 -8.37 -2.79
CA GLY A 11 -14.68 -8.97 -2.32
C GLY A 11 -14.53 -9.83 -1.06
N HIS A 12 -13.31 -10.02 -0.55
CA HIS A 12 -13.01 -10.87 0.59
C HIS A 12 -12.25 -10.07 1.67
N ALA A 13 -12.92 -9.80 2.80
CA ALA A 13 -12.36 -8.98 3.86
C ALA A 13 -11.02 -9.49 4.43
N SER A 14 -10.79 -10.81 4.40
CA SER A 14 -9.53 -11.40 4.84
C SER A 14 -8.35 -11.04 3.91
N LEU A 15 -8.56 -11.07 2.59
CA LEU A 15 -7.54 -10.71 1.59
C LEU A 15 -7.29 -9.21 1.57
N ASP A 16 -8.33 -8.39 1.72
CA ASP A 16 -8.21 -6.93 1.79
C ASP A 16 -7.39 -6.51 3.03
N ASN A 17 -7.72 -7.06 4.21
CA ASN A 17 -6.96 -6.82 5.44
C ASN A 17 -5.52 -7.33 5.34
N ALA A 18 -5.32 -8.48 4.70
CA ALA A 18 -3.98 -9.01 4.46
C ALA A 18 -3.17 -8.11 3.53
N THR A 19 -3.79 -7.50 2.52
CA THR A 19 -3.15 -6.61 1.55
C THR A 19 -2.52 -5.41 2.26
N CYS A 20 -3.29 -4.66 3.05
CA CYS A 20 -2.74 -3.52 3.81
C CYS A 20 -1.62 -3.96 4.77
N ARG A 21 -1.86 -5.03 5.53
CA ARG A 21 -0.88 -5.59 6.46
C ARG A 21 0.44 -5.98 5.77
N LEU A 22 0.38 -6.46 4.54
CA LEU A 22 1.56 -6.87 3.78
C LEU A 22 2.33 -5.68 3.21
N ILE A 23 1.62 -4.69 2.67
CA ILE A 23 2.23 -3.45 2.17
C ILE A 23 2.95 -2.73 3.31
N GLU A 24 2.29 -2.53 4.44
CA GLU A 24 2.90 -1.88 5.61
C GLU A 24 4.18 -2.59 6.10
N ARG A 25 4.22 -3.93 6.03
CA ARG A 25 5.40 -4.71 6.47
C ARG A 25 6.53 -4.74 5.45
N ARG A 26 6.20 -4.87 4.16
CA ARG A 26 7.16 -5.22 3.11
C ARG A 26 7.59 -4.04 2.25
N ALA A 27 6.72 -3.06 2.07
CA ALA A 27 7.06 -1.91 1.24
C ALA A 27 8.24 -1.15 1.86
N ARG A 28 9.09 -0.64 0.99
CA ARG A 28 10.20 0.24 1.32
C ARG A 28 10.04 1.45 0.42
N PHE A 29 9.80 2.61 1.03
CA PHE A 29 9.60 3.86 0.33
C PHE A 29 10.74 4.79 0.67
N ASP A 30 11.32 5.40 -0.34
CA ASP A 30 12.10 6.61 -0.15
C ASP A 30 11.13 7.77 0.10
N PRO A 31 11.49 8.75 0.96
CA PRO A 31 10.65 9.92 1.20
C PRO A 31 10.34 10.66 -0.10
N ALA A 32 9.13 11.20 -0.22
CA ALA A 32 8.83 12.12 -1.30
C ALA A 32 9.64 13.42 -1.11
N THR A 33 10.00 14.07 -2.21
CA THR A 33 10.75 15.34 -2.18
C THR A 33 9.93 16.48 -2.79
N SER A 34 9.92 17.63 -2.13
CA SER A 34 9.32 18.85 -2.65
C SER A 34 10.14 19.45 -3.81
N THR A 35 9.61 20.49 -4.46
CA THR A 35 10.35 21.25 -5.48
C THR A 35 11.56 21.99 -4.91
N SER A 36 11.62 22.26 -3.60
CA SER A 36 12.77 22.82 -2.90
C SER A 36 13.79 21.77 -2.43
N GLY A 37 13.51 20.47 -2.64
CA GLY A 37 14.37 19.36 -2.20
C GLY A 37 14.14 18.91 -0.75
N GLU A 38 13.08 19.38 -0.10
CA GLU A 38 12.73 18.98 1.26
C GLU A 38 11.98 17.63 1.28
N THR A 39 12.19 16.83 2.31
CA THR A 39 11.45 15.57 2.50
C THR A 39 10.03 15.85 2.96
N VAL A 40 9.04 15.29 2.27
CA VAL A 40 7.61 15.50 2.52
C VAL A 40 6.86 14.16 2.57
N VAL A 41 5.65 14.19 3.12
CA VAL A 41 4.74 13.04 3.08
C VAL A 41 4.31 12.79 1.63
N GLY A 42 4.42 11.54 1.20
CA GLY A 42 3.97 11.07 -0.11
C GLY A 42 2.85 10.04 0.01
N THR A 43 2.07 9.90 -1.05
CA THR A 43 1.05 8.86 -1.20
C THR A 43 1.48 7.90 -2.29
N TYR A 44 1.27 6.59 -2.07
CA TYR A 44 1.51 5.54 -3.05
C TYR A 44 0.21 4.77 -3.32
N THR A 45 -0.09 4.56 -4.60
CA THR A 45 -1.20 3.72 -5.05
C THR A 45 -0.66 2.54 -5.85
N GLY A 46 -1.10 1.34 -5.53
CA GLY A 46 -0.69 0.11 -6.21
C GLY A 46 -1.75 -0.98 -6.13
N THR A 47 -1.57 -2.03 -6.93
CA THR A 47 -2.48 -3.18 -7.03
C THR A 47 -1.78 -4.44 -6.57
N VAL A 48 -2.47 -5.27 -5.77
CA VAL A 48 -1.99 -6.58 -5.33
C VAL A 48 -2.90 -7.67 -5.89
N THR A 49 -2.31 -8.63 -6.59
CA THR A 49 -3.03 -9.79 -7.15
C THR A 49 -2.84 -11.00 -6.26
N TRP A 50 -3.94 -11.61 -5.82
CA TRP A 50 -3.95 -12.87 -5.09
C TRP A 50 -4.21 -14.03 -6.06
N GLN A 51 -3.34 -15.04 -6.04
CA GLN A 51 -3.45 -16.22 -6.91
C GLN A 51 -3.19 -17.47 -6.10
N ILE A 52 -3.95 -18.53 -6.39
CA ILE A 52 -3.67 -19.88 -5.91
C ILE A 52 -2.76 -20.53 -6.96
N PRO A 53 -1.56 -21.02 -6.59
CA PRO A 53 -0.69 -21.74 -7.50
C PRO A 53 -1.34 -23.05 -8.01
N ASP A 54 -0.93 -23.50 -9.19
CA ASP A 54 -1.31 -24.80 -9.76
C ASP A 54 -0.73 -25.99 -8.97
#